data_AF-A0A1Q7UFI5-F1
#
_entry.id   AF-A0A1Q7UFI5-F1
#
_cell.length_a   1.000
_cell.length_b   1.000
_cell.length_c   1.000
_cell.angle_alpha   90.00
_cell.angle_beta   90.00
_cell.angle_gamma   90.00
#
_symmetry.space_group_name_H-M   'P 1'
#
loop_
_entity.id
_entity.type
_entity.pdbx_description
1 polymer ?
#
loop_
_entity_poly.entity_id
_entity_poly.type
_entity_poly.pdbx_seq_one_letter_code
_entity_poly.pdbx_strand_id
1 'polypeptide(L)'
;MSAVQPQIRALYAAMPDRLARARRTFGRPLTLTEKILVAHCWDFDAQTWERGKAILRLRVDRVALQDVTGQMALFQFMMSGRKRVAVPSTIHCDHLIRAESGAAEDLQRAVRESEEVYNFIRSAARKYGLGFWRPGSGIIHQVVLENYATPGTLMIAADSHTPNAGGEGRHQQDPRVLRAGRGGDQRDRQGNDLQHGRRARRDDVDLPVRRADGGLPARHRPR
;
A
#
# COMPACT_ATOMS: atom_id res chain seq x y z
N MET A 1 11.48 -5.98 8.34
CA MET A 1 10.14 -5.62 8.85
C MET A 1 9.88 -4.17 8.51
N SER A 2 8.93 -3.88 7.61
CA SER A 2 8.52 -2.49 7.33
C SER A 2 8.08 -1.85 8.64
N ALA A 3 8.75 -0.79 9.10
CA ALA A 3 8.32 -0.06 10.28
C ALA A 3 6.86 0.36 10.09
N VAL A 4 5.97 0.00 11.02
CA VAL A 4 4.55 0.37 10.93
C VAL A 4 4.48 1.88 10.76
N GLN A 5 4.04 2.29 9.58
CA GLN A 5 4.08 3.68 9.15
C GLN A 5 3.27 4.54 10.14
N PRO A 6 3.76 5.73 10.54
CA PRO A 6 3.07 6.59 11.52
C PRO A 6 1.59 6.84 11.19
N GLN A 7 1.26 6.89 9.90
CA GLN A 7 -0.09 7.05 9.38
C GLN A 7 -1.02 5.89 9.79
N ILE A 8 -0.53 4.65 9.76
CA ILE A 8 -1.30 3.46 10.16
C ILE A 8 -1.57 3.46 11.67
N ARG A 9 -0.58 3.89 12.47
CA ARG A 9 -0.78 4.04 13.92
C ARG A 9 -1.87 5.07 14.24
N ALA A 10 -1.84 6.20 13.55
CA ALA A 10 -2.86 7.23 13.68
C ALA A 10 -4.25 6.74 13.23
N LEU A 11 -4.32 5.94 12.16
CA LEU A 11 -5.56 5.31 11.72
C LEU A 11 -6.15 4.42 12.82
N TYR A 12 -5.37 3.49 13.37
CA TYR A 12 -5.85 2.60 14.43
C TYR A 12 -6.24 3.36 15.71
N ALA A 13 -5.49 4.40 16.08
CA ALA A 13 -5.83 5.22 17.23
C ALA A 13 -7.19 5.94 17.06
N ALA A 14 -7.49 6.44 15.86
CA ALA A 14 -8.74 7.15 15.57
C ALA A 14 -9.92 6.21 15.26
N MET A 15 -9.66 4.93 14.97
CA MET A 15 -10.68 4.01 14.48
C MET A 15 -11.81 3.75 15.51
N PRO A 16 -11.55 3.49 16.81
CA PRO A 16 -12.61 3.25 17.79
C PRO A 16 -13.68 4.35 17.81
N ASP A 17 -13.26 5.62 17.86
CA ASP A 17 -14.16 6.77 17.92
C ASP A 17 -14.97 6.93 16.64
N ARG A 18 -14.33 6.78 15.47
CA ARG A 18 -15.01 6.81 14.16
C ARG A 18 -16.07 5.72 14.05
N LEU A 19 -15.74 4.51 14.49
CA LEU A 19 -16.68 3.38 14.46
C LEU A 19 -17.82 3.54 15.46
N ALA A 20 -17.54 4.03 16.66
CA ALA A 20 -18.56 4.30 17.67
C ALA A 20 -19.55 5.37 17.18
N ARG A 21 -19.04 6.43 16.56
CA ARG A 21 -19.85 7.45 15.90
C ARG A 21 -20.76 6.85 14.83
N ALA A 22 -20.20 6.10 13.88
CA ALA A 22 -21.00 5.53 12.79
C ALA A 22 -22.05 4.52 13.26
N ARG A 23 -21.76 3.72 14.31
CA ARG A 23 -22.76 2.83 14.91
C ARG A 23 -23.96 3.61 15.46
N ARG A 24 -23.72 4.75 16.11
CA ARG A 24 -24.79 5.63 16.60
C ARG A 24 -25.58 6.24 15.44
N THR A 25 -24.88 6.76 14.42
CA THR A 25 -25.53 7.40 13.26
C THR A 25 -26.35 6.41 12.44
N PHE A 26 -25.86 5.19 12.22
CA PHE A 26 -26.57 4.21 11.38
C PHE A 26 -27.60 3.38 12.16
N GLY A 27 -27.57 3.41 13.49
CA GLY A 27 -28.49 2.65 14.34
C GLY A 27 -28.39 1.13 14.20
N ARG A 28 -27.28 0.60 13.67
CA ARG A 28 -27.09 -0.84 13.41
C ARG A 28 -25.61 -1.26 13.49
N PRO A 29 -25.34 -2.57 13.63
CA PRO A 29 -23.98 -3.10 13.48
C PRO A 29 -23.38 -2.79 12.10
N LEU A 30 -22.05 -2.61 12.09
CA LEU A 30 -21.26 -2.36 10.88
C LEU A 30 -20.61 -3.64 10.38
N THR A 31 -20.66 -3.88 9.07
CA THR A 31 -19.85 -4.93 8.43
C THR A 31 -18.36 -4.55 8.46
N LEU A 32 -17.45 -5.51 8.20
CA LEU A 32 -16.02 -5.21 8.13
C LEU A 32 -15.73 -4.11 7.08
N THR A 33 -16.31 -4.24 5.89
CA THR A 33 -16.14 -3.25 4.81
C THR A 33 -16.65 -1.88 5.24
N GLU A 34 -17.82 -1.80 5.90
CA GLU A 34 -18.33 -0.52 6.40
C GLU A 34 -17.42 0.10 7.45
N LYS A 35 -16.86 -0.71 8.36
CA LYS A 35 -15.88 -0.21 9.34
C LYS A 35 -14.68 0.42 8.63
N ILE A 36 -14.14 -0.23 7.61
CA ILE A 36 -13.01 0.30 6.84
C ILE A 36 -13.42 1.58 6.11
N LEU A 37 -14.54 1.59 5.37
CA LEU A 37 -14.99 2.78 4.63
C LEU A 37 -15.23 3.98 5.54
N VAL A 38 -15.90 3.78 6.68
CA VAL A 38 -16.11 4.82 7.70
C VAL A 38 -14.79 5.31 8.28
N ALA A 39 -13.88 4.38 8.60
CA ALA A 39 -12.58 4.75 9.16
C ALA A 39 -11.76 5.61 8.19
N HIS A 40 -11.98 5.51 6.88
CA HIS A 40 -11.26 6.27 5.85
C HIS A 40 -12.04 7.46 5.30
N CYS A 41 -13.20 7.78 5.87
CA CYS A 41 -14.01 8.90 5.42
C CYS A 41 -13.28 10.24 5.59
N TRP A 42 -13.32 11.11 4.56
CA TRP A 42 -12.74 12.45 4.65
C TRP A 42 -13.52 13.36 5.59
N ASP A 43 -14.85 13.38 5.43
CA ASP A 43 -15.80 14.15 6.24
C ASP A 43 -17.06 13.32 6.41
N PHE A 44 -17.29 12.84 7.64
CA PHE A 44 -18.35 11.87 7.93
C PHE A 44 -19.74 12.49 7.89
N ASP A 45 -19.89 13.74 8.33
CA ASP A 45 -21.18 14.41 8.48
C ASP A 45 -21.70 14.98 7.17
N ALA A 46 -20.78 15.47 6.33
CA ALA A 46 -21.12 16.00 5.01
C ALA A 46 -21.46 14.90 3.99
N GLN A 47 -21.38 13.63 4.37
CA GLN A 47 -21.50 12.50 3.47
C GLN A 47 -22.81 11.75 3.65
N THR A 48 -23.41 11.36 2.52
CA THR A 48 -24.57 10.46 2.51
C THR A 48 -24.09 9.00 2.60
N TRP A 49 -24.80 8.19 3.38
CA TRP A 49 -24.43 6.80 3.66
C TRP A 49 -25.52 5.83 3.21
N GLU A 50 -25.87 5.88 1.93
CA GLU A 50 -26.81 4.95 1.30
C GLU A 50 -26.08 3.91 0.46
N ARG A 51 -26.24 2.63 0.80
CA ARG A 51 -25.61 1.52 0.08
C ARG A 51 -26.07 1.49 -1.37
N GLY A 52 -25.12 1.36 -2.31
CA GLY A 52 -25.40 1.30 -3.74
C GLY A 52 -25.73 2.64 -4.40
N LYS A 53 -25.83 3.75 -3.64
CA LYS A 53 -26.13 5.09 -4.19
C LYS A 53 -25.11 6.16 -3.79
N ALA A 54 -24.55 6.07 -2.59
CA ALA A 54 -23.63 7.07 -2.09
C ALA A 54 -22.31 7.10 -2.89
N ILE A 55 -21.85 8.31 -3.22
CA ILE A 55 -20.50 8.57 -3.72
C ILE A 55 -19.65 8.99 -2.54
N LEU A 56 -18.70 8.15 -2.14
CA LEU A 56 -17.90 8.37 -0.95
C LEU A 56 -16.58 9.08 -1.26
N ARG A 57 -16.26 10.09 -0.45
CA ARG A 57 -14.99 10.80 -0.39
C ARG A 57 -14.11 10.16 0.67
N LEU A 58 -13.15 9.35 0.22
CA LEU A 58 -12.29 8.55 1.07
C LEU A 58 -10.84 9.03 1.04
N ARG A 59 -10.13 8.79 2.14
CA ARG A 59 -8.68 8.93 2.27
C ARG A 59 -8.06 7.57 2.06
N VAL A 60 -7.21 7.47 1.04
CA VAL A 60 -6.48 6.23 0.75
C VAL A 60 -5.15 6.27 1.49
N ASP A 61 -4.72 5.15 2.06
CA ASP A 61 -3.45 5.04 2.78
C ASP A 61 -2.25 4.82 1.85
N ARG A 62 -2.48 4.15 0.71
CA ARG A 62 -1.44 3.81 -0.27
C ARG A 62 -1.98 3.64 -1.68
N VAL A 63 -1.13 3.93 -2.66
CA VAL A 63 -1.35 3.59 -4.07
C VAL A 63 -0.32 2.55 -4.53
N ALA A 64 -0.72 1.56 -5.34
CA ALA A 64 0.23 0.79 -6.15
C ALA A 64 -0.12 0.82 -7.64
N LEU A 65 0.91 0.80 -8.46
CA LEU A 65 0.82 0.83 -9.92
C LEU A 65 1.61 -0.34 -10.47
N GLN A 66 1.18 -0.89 -11.61
CA GLN A 66 1.96 -1.83 -12.40
C GLN A 66 2.50 -1.14 -13.67
N ASP A 67 3.42 -1.75 -14.38
CA ASP A 67 4.21 -1.11 -15.45
C ASP A 67 3.47 -0.88 -16.77
N VAL A 68 2.32 -1.51 -17.02
CA VAL A 68 1.43 -1.24 -18.16
C VAL A 68 0.51 -0.05 -17.87
N THR A 69 -0.31 -0.12 -16.81
CA THR A 69 -1.28 0.94 -16.48
C THR A 69 -0.65 2.13 -15.76
N GLY A 70 0.45 1.89 -15.05
CA GLY A 70 1.16 2.90 -14.27
C GLY A 70 1.84 3.96 -15.14
N GLN A 71 2.21 3.64 -16.38
CA GLN A 71 2.77 4.63 -17.32
C GLN A 71 1.81 5.80 -17.53
N MET A 72 0.55 5.49 -17.86
CA MET A 72 -0.47 6.51 -18.11
C MET A 72 -0.85 7.26 -16.83
N ALA A 73 -0.91 6.56 -15.69
CA ALA A 73 -1.12 7.20 -14.39
C ALA A 73 0.01 8.19 -14.04
N LEU A 74 1.26 7.84 -14.33
CA LEU A 74 2.41 8.73 -14.15
C LEU A 74 2.34 9.93 -15.09
N PHE A 75 2.00 9.75 -16.38
CA PHE A 75 1.84 10.90 -17.30
C PHE A 75 0.78 11.89 -16.81
N GLN A 76 -0.39 11.41 -16.40
CA GLN A 76 -1.43 12.29 -15.85
C GLN A 76 -0.96 12.98 -14.56
N PHE A 77 -0.20 12.26 -13.70
CA PHE A 77 0.39 12.86 -12.51
C PHE A 77 1.39 13.97 -12.85
N MET A 78 2.23 13.78 -13.89
CA MET A 78 3.16 14.79 -14.39
C MET A 78 2.43 16.05 -14.85
N MET A 79 1.32 15.87 -15.58
CA MET A 79 0.50 16.98 -16.09
C MET A 79 -0.25 17.73 -14.97
N SER A 80 -0.45 17.09 -13.80
CA SER A 80 -1.09 17.75 -12.65
C SER A 80 -0.26 18.87 -12.01
N GLY A 81 1.02 19.01 -12.39
CA GLY A 81 1.95 20.00 -11.81
C GLY A 81 2.37 19.70 -10.36
N ARG A 82 1.94 18.56 -9.79
CA ARG A 82 2.32 18.17 -8.43
C ARG A 82 3.79 17.76 -8.36
N LYS A 83 4.48 18.23 -7.31
CA LYS A 83 5.91 17.99 -7.13
C LYS A 83 6.24 16.57 -6.64
N ARG A 84 5.36 15.97 -5.82
CA ARG A 84 5.54 14.63 -5.24
C ARG A 84 4.19 14.00 -4.89
N VAL A 85 4.17 12.67 -4.76
CA VAL A 85 2.98 11.92 -4.31
C VAL A 85 2.57 12.31 -2.88
N ALA A 86 1.26 12.30 -2.62
CA ALA A 86 0.70 12.71 -1.32
C ALA A 86 0.62 11.57 -0.29
N VAL A 87 0.60 10.32 -0.77
CA VAL A 87 0.57 9.11 0.04
C VAL A 87 1.69 8.19 -0.42
N PRO A 88 2.15 7.24 0.42
CA PRO A 88 3.07 6.20 -0.02
C PRO A 88 2.55 5.56 -1.32
N SER A 89 3.41 5.52 -2.33
CA SER A 89 3.07 4.99 -3.64
C SER A 89 4.20 4.11 -4.15
N THR A 90 3.87 3.01 -4.83
CA THR A 90 4.85 2.10 -5.45
C THR A 90 4.47 1.80 -6.88
N ILE A 91 5.45 1.63 -7.77
CA ILE A 91 5.26 1.07 -9.10
C ILE A 91 6.08 -0.22 -9.25
N HIS A 92 5.46 -1.24 -9.84
CA HIS A 92 5.99 -2.59 -9.97
C HIS A 92 6.13 -2.95 -11.45
N CYS A 93 7.27 -3.56 -11.81
CA CYS A 93 7.55 -4.01 -13.17
C CYS A 93 7.38 -5.53 -13.30
N ASP A 94 6.14 -5.96 -13.52
CA ASP A 94 5.76 -7.37 -13.58
C ASP A 94 4.97 -7.79 -14.83
N HIS A 95 4.40 -6.87 -15.62
CA HIS A 95 3.54 -7.24 -16.76
C HIS A 95 4.26 -7.24 -18.10
N LEU A 96 5.43 -6.60 -18.22
CA LEU A 96 6.20 -6.51 -19.47
C LEU A 96 7.20 -7.64 -19.67
N ILE A 97 7.20 -8.67 -18.81
CA ILE A 97 8.07 -9.86 -18.94
C ILE A 97 7.25 -10.99 -19.58
N ARG A 98 7.65 -11.40 -20.80
CA ARG A 98 6.98 -12.47 -21.55
C ARG A 98 7.65 -13.82 -21.27
N ALA A 99 6.86 -14.84 -20.93
CA ALA A 99 7.37 -16.20 -20.76
C ALA A 99 7.53 -16.89 -22.13
N GLU A 100 8.72 -17.41 -22.42
CA GLU A 100 9.03 -18.08 -23.69
C GLU A 100 10.15 -19.13 -23.55
N SER A 101 11.33 -18.72 -23.05
CA SER A 101 12.53 -19.58 -23.04
C SER A 101 13.01 -19.94 -21.63
N GLY A 102 12.46 -19.29 -20.61
CA GLY A 102 12.79 -19.53 -19.21
C GLY A 102 13.07 -18.23 -18.46
N ALA A 103 12.85 -18.25 -17.14
CA ALA A 103 12.78 -17.03 -16.34
C ALA A 103 14.00 -16.09 -16.46
N ALA A 104 15.22 -16.64 -16.51
CA ALA A 104 16.44 -15.84 -16.62
C ALA A 104 16.58 -15.16 -17.99
N GLU A 105 16.35 -15.93 -19.06
CA GLU A 105 16.47 -15.45 -20.44
C GLU A 105 15.36 -14.46 -20.79
N ASP A 106 14.14 -14.77 -20.37
CA ASP A 106 12.95 -13.94 -20.57
C ASP A 106 13.07 -12.61 -19.81
N LEU A 107 13.61 -12.61 -18.57
CA LEU A 107 13.87 -11.38 -17.84
C LEU A 107 14.92 -10.52 -18.54
N GLN A 108 16.02 -11.11 -19.01
CA GLN A 108 17.03 -10.36 -19.75
C GLN A 108 16.49 -9.79 -21.06
N ARG A 109 15.66 -10.55 -21.77
CA ARG A 109 14.98 -10.11 -22.99
C ARG A 109 14.06 -8.93 -22.70
N ALA A 110 13.21 -9.04 -21.68
CA ALA A 110 12.29 -8.00 -21.28
C ALA A 110 13.01 -6.70 -20.86
N VAL A 111 14.12 -6.80 -20.11
CA VAL A 111 14.94 -5.64 -19.72
C VAL A 111 15.49 -4.90 -20.94
N ARG A 112 15.88 -5.61 -21.99
CA ARG A 112 16.35 -5.00 -23.25
C ARG A 112 15.21 -4.41 -24.07
N GLU A 113 14.15 -5.18 -24.30
CA GLU A 113 13.02 -4.77 -25.16
C GLU A 113 12.21 -3.60 -24.57
N SER A 114 12.06 -3.56 -23.25
CA SER A 114 11.30 -2.53 -22.53
C SER A 114 12.19 -1.55 -21.77
N GLU A 115 13.46 -1.41 -22.17
CA GLU A 115 14.45 -0.56 -21.48
C GLU A 115 13.95 0.88 -21.31
N GLU A 116 13.38 1.47 -22.37
CA GLU A 116 12.87 2.84 -22.36
C GLU A 116 11.77 3.03 -21.32
N VAL A 117 10.83 2.08 -21.25
CA VAL A 117 9.71 2.09 -20.31
C VAL A 117 10.23 1.98 -18.87
N TYR A 118 11.14 1.05 -18.60
CA TYR A 118 11.72 0.88 -17.26
C TYR A 118 12.55 2.09 -16.84
N ASN A 119 13.29 2.70 -17.76
CA ASN A 119 14.05 3.91 -17.51
C ASN A 119 13.13 5.10 -17.22
N PHE A 120 12.05 5.26 -17.98
CA PHE A 120 11.01 6.26 -17.72
C PHE A 120 10.41 6.07 -16.33
N ILE A 121 9.91 4.88 -16.01
CA ILE A 121 9.28 4.56 -14.73
C ILE A 121 10.24 4.82 -13.56
N ARG A 122 11.48 4.33 -13.65
CA ARG A 122 12.52 4.53 -12.63
C ARG A 122 12.79 6.03 -12.41
N SER A 123 12.89 6.81 -13.48
CA SER A 123 13.15 8.24 -13.41
C SER A 123 11.96 9.00 -12.78
N ALA A 124 10.73 8.66 -13.17
CA ALA A 124 9.51 9.25 -12.65
C ALA A 124 9.31 8.90 -11.18
N ALA A 125 9.55 7.64 -10.79
CA ALA A 125 9.47 7.19 -9.41
C ALA A 125 10.42 7.99 -8.52
N ARG A 126 11.69 8.14 -8.94
CA ARG A 126 12.67 8.96 -8.22
C ARG A 126 12.25 10.44 -8.15
N LYS A 127 11.75 11.01 -9.24
CA LYS A 127 11.35 12.43 -9.30
C LYS A 127 10.18 12.74 -8.37
N TYR A 128 9.15 11.89 -8.36
CA TYR A 128 7.90 12.15 -7.65
C TYR A 128 7.79 11.44 -6.29
N GLY A 129 8.79 10.66 -5.91
CA GLY A 129 8.87 10.00 -4.60
C GLY A 129 8.06 8.70 -4.50
N LEU A 130 7.97 7.92 -5.58
CA LEU A 130 7.40 6.58 -5.56
C LEU A 130 8.49 5.56 -5.24
N GLY A 131 8.13 4.48 -4.54
CA GLY A 131 8.92 3.26 -4.52
C GLY A 131 8.93 2.59 -5.88
N PHE A 132 10.08 2.06 -6.30
CA PHE A 132 10.27 1.39 -7.58
C PHE A 132 10.68 -0.06 -7.34
N TRP A 133 9.87 -1.00 -7.81
CA TRP A 133 10.19 -2.42 -7.83
C TRP A 133 10.63 -2.80 -9.25
N ARG A 134 11.90 -3.18 -9.38
CA ARG A 134 12.55 -3.48 -10.65
C ARG A 134 11.92 -4.69 -11.36
N PRO A 135 12.13 -4.84 -12.68
CA PRO A 135 11.78 -6.06 -13.39
C PRO A 135 12.33 -7.30 -12.67
N GLY A 136 11.49 -8.31 -12.49
CA GLY A 136 11.86 -9.54 -11.78
C GLY A 136 11.75 -9.47 -10.25
N SER A 137 11.25 -8.38 -9.67
CA SER A 137 11.01 -8.28 -8.22
C SER A 137 9.85 -9.15 -7.73
N GLY A 138 8.98 -9.60 -8.64
CA GLY A 138 7.79 -10.39 -8.35
C GLY A 138 6.51 -9.66 -8.74
N ILE A 139 5.41 -10.41 -8.74
CA ILE A 139 4.07 -9.93 -9.09
C ILE A 139 3.61 -8.89 -8.06
N ILE A 140 3.05 -7.77 -8.52
CA ILE A 140 2.60 -6.63 -7.70
C ILE A 140 1.82 -7.07 -6.47
N HIS A 141 0.86 -7.98 -6.63
CA HIS A 141 -0.03 -8.40 -5.54
C HIS A 141 0.69 -9.24 -4.48
N GLN A 142 1.68 -10.04 -4.89
CA GLN A 142 2.51 -10.82 -3.97
C GLN A 142 3.43 -9.89 -3.18
N VAL A 143 4.10 -8.96 -3.88
CA VAL A 143 4.97 -7.97 -3.26
C VAL A 143 4.18 -7.07 -2.28
N VAL A 144 2.96 -6.67 -2.67
CA VAL A 144 2.03 -5.93 -1.81
C VAL A 144 1.65 -6.72 -0.58
N LEU A 145 1.27 -7.98 -0.73
CA LEU A 145 0.89 -8.83 0.40
C LEU A 145 2.05 -8.98 1.40
N GLU A 146 3.24 -9.28 0.90
CA GLU A 146 4.41 -9.56 1.76
C GLU A 146 4.99 -8.32 2.46
N ASN A 147 4.83 -7.13 1.89
CA ASN A 147 5.57 -5.95 2.33
C ASN A 147 4.69 -4.78 2.80
N TYR A 148 3.45 -4.69 2.30
CA TYR A 148 2.66 -3.47 2.34
C TYR A 148 1.25 -3.66 2.90
N ALA A 149 0.65 -4.83 2.73
CA ALA A 149 -0.69 -5.11 3.23
C ALA A 149 -0.72 -5.02 4.76
N THR A 150 -1.75 -4.38 5.29
CA THR A 150 -1.95 -4.22 6.72
C THR A 150 -3.46 -4.19 7.00
N PRO A 151 -3.97 -4.95 7.99
CA PRO A 151 -5.39 -5.02 8.27
C PRO A 151 -6.05 -3.64 8.42
N GLY A 152 -7.26 -3.51 7.89
CA GLY A 152 -8.03 -2.28 8.04
C GLY A 152 -7.53 -1.06 7.25
N THR A 153 -6.40 -1.13 6.53
CA THR A 153 -5.97 -0.05 5.62
C THR A 153 -6.79 -0.03 4.33
N LEU A 154 -6.92 1.15 3.73
CA LEU A 154 -7.53 1.35 2.41
C LEU A 154 -6.45 1.62 1.37
N MET A 155 -6.34 0.72 0.38
CA MET A 155 -5.40 0.83 -0.72
C MET A 155 -6.15 0.83 -2.06
N ILE A 156 -5.64 1.60 -3.01
CA ILE A 156 -6.06 1.53 -4.41
C ILE A 156 -4.87 1.11 -5.27
N ALA A 157 -5.13 0.40 -6.36
CA ALA A 157 -4.11 0.12 -7.34
C ALA A 157 -4.70 0.02 -8.75
N ALA A 158 -3.84 0.29 -9.74
CA ALA A 158 -4.20 0.26 -11.15
C ALA A 158 -4.16 -1.17 -11.72
N ASP A 159 -4.79 -2.12 -11.03
CA ASP A 159 -4.89 -3.52 -11.44
C ASP A 159 -6.20 -4.15 -10.89
N SER A 160 -6.85 -5.01 -11.65
CA SER A 160 -8.14 -5.61 -11.27
C SER A 160 -8.05 -6.59 -10.11
N HIS A 161 -6.88 -7.22 -9.89
CA HIS A 161 -6.68 -8.22 -8.83
C HIS A 161 -6.23 -7.61 -7.49
N THR A 162 -6.25 -6.28 -7.38
CA THR A 162 -6.01 -5.54 -6.13
C THR A 162 -6.79 -6.07 -4.92
N PRO A 163 -8.02 -6.64 -5.04
CA PRO A 163 -8.69 -7.29 -3.92
C PRO A 163 -7.88 -8.39 -3.21
N ASN A 164 -6.80 -8.92 -3.80
CA ASN A 164 -5.86 -9.85 -3.17
C ASN A 164 -5.38 -9.37 -1.78
N ALA A 165 -5.13 -8.06 -1.63
CA ALA A 165 -4.69 -7.48 -0.37
C ALA A 165 -5.75 -7.62 0.77
N GLY A 166 -7.01 -7.90 0.43
CA GLY A 166 -8.07 -8.19 1.39
C GLY A 166 -7.91 -9.51 2.14
N GLY A 167 -7.06 -10.43 1.65
CA GLY A 167 -6.75 -11.70 2.32
C GLY A 167 -6.14 -11.54 3.72
N GLU A 168 -5.34 -10.49 3.93
CA GLU A 168 -4.75 -10.14 5.25
C GLU A 168 -5.81 -9.70 6.27
N GLY A 169 -6.97 -9.21 5.79
CA GLY A 169 -8.08 -8.85 6.66
C GLY A 169 -8.70 -10.02 7.42
N ARG A 170 -8.41 -11.28 7.00
CA ARG A 170 -8.83 -12.50 7.70
C ARG A 170 -7.77 -13.08 8.63
N HIS A 171 -6.48 -12.82 8.38
CA HIS A 171 -5.39 -13.64 8.93
C HIS A 171 -4.58 -13.05 10.10
N GLN A 172 -4.91 -11.86 10.58
CA GLN A 172 -4.34 -11.34 11.83
C GLN A 172 -5.42 -11.05 12.86
N GLN A 173 -6.00 -12.12 13.40
CA GLN A 173 -6.42 -12.07 14.80
C GLN A 173 -5.16 -11.95 15.65
N ASP A 174 -5.19 -11.00 16.59
CA ASP A 174 -4.09 -10.69 17.50
C ASP A 174 -3.43 -11.96 18.09
N PRO A 175 -2.11 -12.21 17.88
CA PRO A 175 -1.42 -13.34 18.48
C PRO A 175 -1.37 -13.28 20.02
N ARG A 176 -1.77 -12.17 20.65
CA ARG A 176 -1.93 -12.06 22.11
C ARG A 176 -3.22 -12.68 22.63
N VAL A 177 -4.22 -12.92 21.77
CA VAL A 177 -5.48 -13.58 22.15
C VAL A 177 -5.35 -15.11 22.18
N LEU A 178 -4.31 -15.67 21.55
CA LEU A 178 -4.06 -17.12 21.49
C LEU A 178 -3.07 -17.67 22.53
N ARG A 179 -2.49 -16.82 23.40
CA ARG A 179 -1.56 -17.27 24.46
C ARG A 179 -2.20 -17.49 25.83
N ALA A 180 -3.53 -17.36 25.93
CA ALA A 180 -4.29 -17.75 27.13
C ALA A 180 -5.05 -19.05 26.86
N GLY A 181 -4.32 -20.17 26.80
CA GLY A 181 -4.95 -21.49 26.72
C GLY A 181 -4.18 -22.49 25.89
N ARG A 182 -3.08 -23.01 26.46
CA ARG A 182 -2.60 -24.41 26.34
C ARG A 182 -1.15 -24.45 26.82
N GLY A 183 -0.99 -24.91 28.07
CA GLY A 183 0.28 -25.41 28.57
C GLY A 183 0.45 -26.89 28.19
N GLY A 184 1.72 -27.29 28.06
CA GLY A 184 2.21 -28.64 27.80
C GLY A 184 2.34 -28.96 26.31
N ASP A 185 3.34 -29.68 25.81
CA ASP A 185 4.55 -30.31 26.36
C ASP A 185 5.24 -30.92 25.11
N GLN A 186 6.58 -30.76 24.96
CA GLN A 186 7.52 -31.62 24.18
C GLN A 186 7.24 -31.93 22.69
N ARG A 187 8.15 -32.34 21.80
CA ARG A 187 9.61 -32.34 21.56
C ARG A 187 9.74 -32.84 20.11
N ASP A 188 10.80 -32.42 19.42
CA ASP A 188 11.45 -33.05 18.24
C ASP A 188 10.65 -33.39 16.97
N ARG A 189 11.10 -32.81 15.83
CA ARG A 189 11.69 -33.56 14.69
C ARG A 189 12.34 -32.62 13.67
N GLN A 190 13.51 -33.06 13.20
CA GLN A 190 14.48 -32.42 12.31
C GLN A 190 14.12 -32.53 10.81
N GLY A 191 14.73 -31.65 10.00
CA GLY A 191 15.05 -31.83 8.56
C GLY A 191 13.88 -31.64 7.58
N ASN A 192 14.03 -31.10 6.38
CA ASN A 192 15.21 -30.95 5.54
C ASN A 192 15.00 -29.83 4.49
N ASP A 193 16.11 -29.19 4.11
CA ASP A 193 16.45 -28.53 2.85
C ASP A 193 15.35 -27.95 1.93
N LEU A 194 15.43 -26.63 1.71
CA LEU A 194 15.30 -25.97 0.40
C LEU A 194 15.81 -24.52 0.55
N GLN A 195 17.13 -24.37 0.70
CA GLN A 195 17.79 -23.10 0.41
C GLN A 195 18.22 -23.14 -1.05
N HIS A 196 17.74 -22.21 -1.87
CA HIS A 196 18.46 -21.45 -2.91
C HIS A 196 17.43 -20.68 -3.75
N GLY A 197 17.06 -19.50 -3.24
CA GLY A 197 16.29 -18.49 -3.96
C GLY A 197 16.61 -17.15 -3.32
N ARG A 198 17.63 -16.46 -3.84
CA ARG A 198 18.02 -15.13 -3.36
C ARG A 198 16.81 -14.20 -3.50
N ARG A 199 16.16 -13.88 -2.38
CA ARG A 199 15.11 -12.86 -2.28
C ARG A 199 15.66 -11.55 -2.85
N ALA A 200 15.04 -11.02 -3.89
CA ALA A 200 15.31 -9.67 -4.35
C ALA A 200 15.02 -8.70 -3.20
N ARG A 201 16.07 -8.12 -2.61
CA ARG A 201 15.92 -7.08 -1.60
C ARG A 201 15.62 -5.77 -2.31
N ARG A 202 14.72 -4.98 -1.70
CA ARG A 202 14.55 -3.55 -1.93
C ARG A 202 15.93 -2.90 -2.09
N ASP A 203 16.24 -2.35 -3.26
CA ASP A 203 17.44 -1.51 -3.38
C ASP A 203 17.27 -0.31 -2.43
N ASP A 204 18.32 -0.04 -1.66
CA ASP A 204 18.36 1.01 -0.64
C ASP A 204 17.96 2.37 -1.25
N VAL A 205 16.76 2.82 -0.88
CA VAL A 205 16.32 4.18 -1.13
C VAL A 205 16.84 5.00 0.03
N ASP A 206 17.95 5.71 -0.18
CA ASP A 206 18.34 6.85 0.65
C ASP A 206 17.19 7.88 0.63
N LEU A 207 16.34 7.82 1.65
CA LEU A 207 15.33 8.84 1.92
C LEU A 207 15.94 9.85 2.90
N PRO A 208 16.26 11.08 2.49
CA PRO A 208 16.57 12.13 3.46
C PRO A 208 15.26 12.52 4.14
N VAL A 209 15.03 12.00 5.35
CA VAL A 209 14.05 12.55 6.29
C VAL A 209 14.63 13.87 6.83
N ARG A 210 14.50 14.96 6.07
CA ARG A 210 14.71 16.30 6.63
C ARG A 210 13.43 16.73 7.34
N ARG A 211 13.55 16.94 8.66
CA ARG A 211 12.54 17.60 9.50
C ARG A 211 12.23 18.97 8.89
N ALA A 212 10.97 19.23 8.59
CA ALA A 212 10.49 20.57 8.32
C ALA A 212 10.19 21.24 9.67
N ASP A 213 11.22 21.81 10.29
CA ASP A 213 11.01 22.86 11.30
C ASP A 213 10.73 24.16 10.53
N GLY A 214 9.45 24.53 10.46
CA GLY A 214 8.98 25.75 9.82
C GLY A 214 7.96 26.42 10.73
N GLY A 215 8.45 27.29 11.60
CA GLY A 215 7.63 28.15 12.44
C GLY A 215 6.70 29.04 11.62
N LEU A 216 5.49 29.24 12.16
CA LEU A 216 4.50 30.19 11.65
C LEU A 216 5.06 31.62 11.67
N PRO A 217 4.98 32.41 10.58
CA PRO A 217 5.18 33.84 10.68
C PRO A 217 3.91 34.53 11.21
N ALA A 218 4.14 35.46 12.14
CA ALA A 218 3.13 36.24 12.84
C ALA A 218 2.31 37.15 11.92
N ARG A 219 1.06 37.39 12.35
CA ARG A 219 0.07 38.26 11.71
C ARG A 219 0.54 39.72 11.71
N HIS A 220 0.54 40.36 10.55
CA HIS A 220 0.63 41.81 10.44
C HIS A 220 -0.75 42.37 10.09
N ARG A 221 -1.35 43.15 10.99
CA ARG A 221 -2.38 44.14 10.63
C ARG A 221 -1.68 45.46 10.31
N PRO A 222 -2.25 46.28 9.42
CA PRO A 222 -2.20 47.72 9.60
C PRO A 222 -3.60 48.34 9.65
N ARG A 223 -3.58 49.57 10.18
CA ARG A 223 -4.68 50.45 10.56
C ARG A 223 -5.42 51.04 9.36
#